data_AF-A0A1U7HDE1-F1
#
_entry.id   AF-A0A1U7HDE1-F1
#
_cell.length_a   1.000
_cell.length_b   1.000
_cell.length_c   1.000
_cell.angle_alpha   90.00
_cell.angle_beta   90.00
_cell.angle_gamma   90.00
#
_symmetry.space_group_name_H-M   'P 1'
#
loop_
_entity.id
_entity.type
_entity.pdbx_description
1 polymer ?
#
loop_
_entity_poly.entity_id
_entity_poly.type
_entity_poly.pdbx_seq_one_letter_code
_entity_poly.pdbx_strand_id
1 'polypeptide(L)'
;MPKVVGIDLGTTNSCIAVMEGGQPTVIANAEGQRTTPSVVAYTKTGDRLVGQIAKRQAVMNPENTFYSIKRFVGRKYDEVTHEATEVSYKVLRDSNGNVKLNCPVAGKQFAPEEISAQVLRKLAEDASKYLGEKVTQAVITVPAYFNDSQRQATKDAGKIAGLEVLRIINEPTAAALAYGLDKKTNETILVFDLGGGTFDVSILEVGDGVFEVKSTSGDTHLGGDDFDKKIVDWLADEFKRNEGIDLRKDRQALQRLTEAAEKAKIELSSATQTNINLPFITATHEGPKHLEMTLTRAQFEQMCSDLIDRCRKPVQQALQDAKLTTADIDEVVLVGGATRMPAVQALVRQMTGKEPCQGVNPDEVVAVGAAIQAGVLAGEVSDILLLDVTPLSLGVETLGGVMTKIIPRNTTIPTKKSEIFSTAADGQTSVEVHVLQGERELAKDNKSLGTFHLMGIPPAPRGVPQIEVTFDIDANGILSVTARDRGTGKQQSISITGASTLPKNEVERMVRDAESHAAEDRKRREQIDTKNLADSAAYQAEKQLRDLGDRVSTADKSRVEGLVKDLREAINQENYDRMKSLTNELQQLLMQVGSNIYAQAGSATGGTAGGNDVIDADFVENK
;
A
#
# COMPACT_ATOMS: atom_id res chain seq x y z
N MET A 1 8.68 -24.29 -5.73
CA MET A 1 7.93 -23.67 -4.62
C MET A 1 7.28 -22.42 -5.19
N PRO A 2 6.04 -22.08 -4.79
CA PRO A 2 5.41 -20.84 -5.26
C PRO A 2 6.29 -19.64 -4.87
N LYS A 3 6.44 -18.66 -5.77
CA LYS A 3 7.22 -17.46 -5.47
C LYS A 3 6.59 -16.68 -4.31
N VAL A 4 7.44 -16.28 -3.36
CA VAL A 4 7.09 -15.34 -2.29
C VAL A 4 7.45 -13.94 -2.75
N VAL A 5 6.49 -13.02 -2.68
CA VAL A 5 6.68 -11.61 -3.09
C VAL A 5 6.94 -10.70 -1.88
N GLY A 6 7.67 -9.62 -2.10
CA GLY A 6 7.75 -8.49 -1.18
C GLY A 6 6.79 -7.39 -1.59
N ILE A 7 5.95 -6.93 -0.66
CA ILE A 7 4.98 -5.86 -0.91
C ILE A 7 5.26 -4.69 0.03
N ASP A 8 5.54 -3.53 -0.57
CA ASP A 8 5.43 -2.26 0.10
C ASP A 8 3.98 -1.75 0.01
N LEU A 9 3.25 -1.81 1.14
CA LEU A 9 1.88 -1.30 1.21
C LEU A 9 1.90 0.13 1.72
N GLY A 10 2.24 1.12 0.90
CA GLY A 10 2.36 2.51 1.34
C GLY A 10 1.03 3.27 1.44
N THR A 11 1.05 4.41 2.13
CA THR A 11 -0.13 5.29 2.31
C THR A 11 -0.67 5.84 0.99
N THR A 12 0.23 6.32 0.12
CA THR A 12 -0.12 6.97 -1.14
C THR A 12 0.08 6.03 -2.34
N ASN A 13 1.18 5.29 -2.35
CA ASN A 13 1.53 4.34 -3.39
C ASN A 13 1.97 3.04 -2.74
N SER A 14 1.72 1.92 -3.42
CA SER A 14 2.21 0.61 -3.07
C SER A 14 3.09 0.06 -4.19
N CYS A 15 4.03 -0.81 -3.84
CA CYS A 15 5.01 -1.39 -4.75
C CYS A 15 5.15 -2.89 -4.45
N ILE A 16 5.42 -3.69 -5.48
CA ILE A 16 5.59 -5.14 -5.34
C ILE A 16 6.85 -5.60 -6.08
N ALA A 17 7.63 -6.44 -5.42
CA ALA A 17 8.88 -6.98 -5.94
C ALA A 17 9.01 -8.47 -5.64
N VAL A 18 9.90 -9.14 -6.37
CA VAL A 18 10.15 -10.58 -6.28
C VAL A 18 11.64 -10.86 -6.47
N MET A 19 12.14 -11.97 -5.94
CA MET A 19 13.49 -12.45 -6.26
C MET A 19 13.49 -13.22 -7.59
N GLU A 20 14.26 -12.76 -8.57
CA GLU A 20 14.46 -13.40 -9.87
C GLU A 20 15.95 -13.54 -10.15
N GLY A 21 16.41 -14.77 -10.41
CA GLY A 21 17.82 -15.04 -10.71
C GLY A 21 18.80 -14.59 -9.62
N GLY A 22 18.36 -14.57 -8.35
CA GLY A 22 19.17 -14.09 -7.22
C GLY A 22 19.18 -12.57 -7.05
N GLN A 23 18.40 -11.82 -7.84
CA GLN A 23 18.31 -10.36 -7.76
C GLN A 23 16.86 -9.92 -7.47
N PRO A 24 16.65 -8.91 -6.60
CA PRO A 24 15.32 -8.37 -6.36
C PRO A 24 14.86 -7.52 -7.56
N THR A 25 13.67 -7.84 -8.08
CA THR A 25 13.06 -7.18 -9.25
C THR A 25 11.69 -6.63 -8.88
N VAL A 26 11.49 -5.32 -9.06
CA VAL A 26 10.17 -4.68 -8.93
C VAL A 26 9.34 -4.97 -10.17
N ILE A 27 8.09 -5.37 -9.95
CA ILE A 27 7.15 -5.75 -11.00
C ILE A 27 6.30 -4.52 -11.38
N ALA A 28 6.23 -4.22 -12.68
CA ALA A 28 5.31 -3.20 -13.18
C ALA A 28 3.86 -3.70 -13.13
N ASN A 29 2.93 -2.83 -12.76
CA ASN A 29 1.50 -3.11 -12.77
C ASN A 29 0.95 -3.23 -14.21
N ALA A 30 -0.32 -3.62 -14.32
CA ALA A 30 -1.00 -3.75 -15.61
C ALA A 30 -1.04 -2.44 -16.43
N GLU A 31 -0.87 -1.28 -15.77
CA GLU A 31 -0.81 0.04 -16.40
C GLU A 31 0.63 0.46 -16.81
N GLY A 32 1.63 -0.41 -16.60
CA GLY A 32 3.03 -0.18 -16.98
C GLY A 32 3.84 0.67 -15.98
N GLN A 33 3.31 0.93 -14.78
CA GLN A 33 3.97 1.70 -13.73
C GLN A 33 4.57 0.78 -12.68
N ARG A 34 5.72 1.16 -12.11
CA ARG A 34 6.42 0.38 -11.07
C ARG A 34 5.79 0.52 -9.68
N THR A 35 4.98 1.56 -9.49
CA THR A 35 4.18 1.77 -8.30
C THR A 35 2.69 1.84 -8.67
N THR A 36 1.84 1.47 -7.72
CA THR A 36 0.39 1.51 -7.86
C THR A 36 -0.19 2.44 -6.81
N PRO A 37 -0.99 3.47 -7.16
CA PRO A 37 -1.65 4.30 -6.16
C PRO A 37 -2.47 3.45 -5.18
N SER A 38 -2.35 3.71 -3.89
CA SER A 38 -3.11 3.05 -2.83
C SER A 38 -4.53 3.60 -2.74
N VAL A 39 -5.24 3.53 -3.87
CA VAL A 39 -6.57 4.14 -4.08
C VAL A 39 -7.54 3.08 -4.55
N VAL A 40 -8.73 3.06 -3.95
CA VAL A 40 -9.83 2.16 -4.29
C VAL A 40 -11.09 2.98 -4.55
N ALA A 41 -11.84 2.67 -5.60
CA ALA A 41 -13.11 3.35 -5.86
C ALA A 41 -14.22 2.39 -6.24
N TYR A 42 -15.45 2.76 -5.89
CA TYR A 42 -16.66 2.05 -6.30
C TYR A 42 -17.48 2.92 -7.25
N THR A 43 -17.69 2.43 -8.47
CA THR A 43 -18.48 3.14 -9.49
C THR A 43 -19.97 2.97 -9.22
N LYS A 44 -20.80 3.86 -9.79
CA LYS A 44 -22.27 3.80 -9.72
C LYS A 44 -22.86 2.48 -10.24
N THR A 45 -22.14 1.79 -11.13
CA THR A 45 -22.49 0.48 -11.70
C THR A 45 -21.99 -0.68 -10.84
N GLY A 46 -21.46 -0.41 -9.63
CA GLY A 46 -20.96 -1.39 -8.69
C GLY A 46 -19.57 -1.93 -9.02
N ASP A 47 -18.85 -1.36 -10.00
CA ASP A 47 -17.48 -1.79 -10.31
C ASP A 47 -16.52 -1.35 -9.19
N ARG A 48 -15.60 -2.24 -8.83
CA ARG A 48 -14.44 -1.89 -8.01
C ARG A 48 -13.27 -1.50 -8.92
N LEU A 49 -12.72 -0.32 -8.70
CA LEU A 49 -11.50 0.17 -9.33
C LEU A 49 -10.39 0.24 -8.29
N VAL A 50 -9.16 -0.07 -8.67
CA VAL A 50 -7.98 0.02 -7.79
C VAL A 50 -6.82 0.65 -8.56
N GLY A 51 -5.98 1.43 -7.89
CA GLY A 51 -4.79 2.02 -8.50
C GLY A 51 -5.08 3.25 -9.34
N GLN A 52 -4.40 3.35 -10.49
CA GLN A 52 -4.45 4.54 -11.34
C GLN A 52 -5.86 4.85 -11.86
N ILE A 53 -6.65 3.81 -12.16
CA ILE A 53 -8.01 3.97 -12.66
C ILE A 53 -8.92 4.55 -11.56
N ALA A 54 -8.76 4.10 -10.31
CA ALA A 54 -9.45 4.68 -9.16
C ALA A 54 -9.02 6.13 -8.92
N LYS A 55 -7.71 6.44 -8.95
CA LYS A 55 -7.21 7.82 -8.79
C LYS A 55 -7.80 8.77 -9.83
N ARG A 56 -7.89 8.37 -11.11
CA ARG A 56 -8.42 9.23 -12.21
C ARG A 56 -9.85 9.70 -12.04
N GLN A 57 -10.70 8.93 -11.37
CA GLN A 57 -12.12 9.26 -11.20
C GLN A 57 -12.44 9.91 -9.84
N ALA A 58 -11.43 10.12 -8.98
CA ALA A 58 -11.63 10.59 -7.62
C ALA A 58 -12.40 11.92 -7.56
N VAL A 59 -12.07 12.88 -8.44
CA VAL A 59 -12.76 14.17 -8.55
C VAL A 59 -14.28 14.03 -8.77
N MET A 60 -14.70 13.09 -9.63
CA MET A 60 -16.11 12.91 -9.98
C MET A 60 -16.86 12.01 -8.99
N ASN A 61 -16.12 11.30 -8.13
CA ASN A 61 -16.67 10.32 -7.19
C ASN A 61 -15.99 10.38 -5.80
N PRO A 62 -15.88 11.56 -5.18
CA PRO A 62 -15.03 11.76 -4.00
C PRO A 62 -15.51 11.00 -2.76
N GLU A 63 -16.81 10.66 -2.68
CA GLU A 63 -17.41 9.97 -1.55
C GLU A 63 -17.22 8.45 -1.58
N ASN A 64 -16.92 7.89 -2.75
CA ASN A 64 -16.76 6.45 -2.96
C ASN A 64 -15.34 6.11 -3.45
N THR A 65 -14.40 7.04 -3.29
CA THR A 65 -12.99 6.88 -3.63
C THR A 65 -12.16 7.01 -2.36
N PHE A 66 -11.52 5.93 -1.98
CA PHE A 66 -10.79 5.75 -0.73
C PHE A 66 -9.28 5.80 -1.00
N TYR A 67 -8.58 6.68 -0.29
CA TYR A 67 -7.14 6.91 -0.37
C TYR A 67 -6.59 7.20 1.03
N SER A 68 -5.26 7.17 1.22
CA SER A 68 -4.62 7.38 2.54
C SER A 68 -5.13 6.43 3.63
N ILE A 69 -5.64 5.26 3.24
CA ILE A 69 -6.31 4.32 4.15
C ILE A 69 -5.40 3.81 5.25
N LYS A 70 -4.10 3.72 4.97
CA LYS A 70 -3.07 3.31 5.93
C LYS A 70 -3.05 4.20 7.19
N ARG A 71 -3.51 5.46 7.11
CA ARG A 71 -3.67 6.33 8.29
C ARG A 71 -4.77 5.87 9.25
N PHE A 72 -5.70 5.01 8.81
CA PHE A 72 -6.84 4.51 9.59
C PHE A 72 -6.73 3.04 10.01
N VAL A 73 -5.86 2.26 9.36
CA VAL A 73 -5.67 0.81 9.62
C VAL A 73 -5.29 0.58 11.09
N GLY A 74 -6.00 -0.33 11.76
CA GLY A 74 -5.72 -0.70 13.16
C GLY A 74 -5.93 0.39 14.21
N ARG A 75 -6.56 1.53 13.86
CA ARG A 75 -6.84 2.63 14.80
C ARG A 75 -8.30 2.69 15.24
N LYS A 76 -8.53 3.25 16.43
CA LYS A 76 -9.87 3.67 16.88
C LYS A 76 -10.21 5.05 16.31
N TYR A 77 -11.49 5.32 16.15
CA TYR A 77 -11.97 6.59 15.59
C TYR A 77 -11.48 7.80 16.38
N ASP A 78 -11.42 7.68 17.71
CA ASP A 78 -11.02 8.78 18.59
C ASP A 78 -9.53 9.15 18.43
N GLU A 79 -8.72 8.30 17.79
CA GLU A 79 -7.29 8.53 17.50
C GLU A 79 -7.05 9.25 16.17
N VAL A 80 -8.07 9.34 15.31
CA VAL A 80 -7.96 9.83 13.91
C VAL A 80 -8.97 10.92 13.59
N THR A 81 -9.42 11.64 14.62
CA THR A 81 -10.44 12.69 14.47
C THR A 81 -9.97 13.82 13.56
N HIS A 82 -8.66 14.08 13.50
CA HIS A 82 -8.07 15.07 12.60
C HIS A 82 -8.04 14.56 11.15
N GLU A 83 -7.43 13.40 10.89
CA GLU A 83 -7.33 12.76 9.57
C GLU A 83 -8.70 12.54 8.94
N ALA A 84 -9.71 12.22 9.74
CA ALA A 84 -11.09 12.04 9.30
C ALA A 84 -11.69 13.30 8.65
N THR A 85 -11.14 14.49 8.91
CA THR A 85 -11.57 15.76 8.31
C THR A 85 -10.80 16.14 7.05
N GLU A 86 -9.71 15.45 6.76
CA GLU A 86 -8.79 15.77 5.65
C GLU A 86 -9.17 15.04 4.36
N VAL A 87 -9.95 13.97 4.48
CA VAL A 87 -10.37 13.11 3.38
C VAL A 87 -11.75 13.50 2.84
N SER A 88 -11.98 13.26 1.55
CA SER A 88 -13.24 13.63 0.88
C SER A 88 -14.41 12.68 1.18
N TYR A 89 -14.11 11.45 1.60
CA TYR A 89 -15.09 10.42 1.94
C TYR A 89 -15.47 10.46 3.43
N LYS A 90 -16.60 9.83 3.78
CA LYS A 90 -17.10 9.89 5.16
C LYS A 90 -16.51 8.77 6.02
N VAL A 91 -15.75 9.15 7.03
CA VAL A 91 -15.26 8.28 8.10
C VAL A 91 -16.28 8.23 9.24
N LEU A 92 -16.55 7.04 9.76
CA LEU A 92 -17.57 6.75 10.77
C LEU A 92 -16.97 5.99 11.95
N ARG A 93 -17.63 6.09 13.10
CA ARG A 93 -17.37 5.32 14.31
C ARG A 93 -18.43 4.21 14.45
N ASP A 94 -18.00 2.97 14.63
CA ASP A 94 -18.92 1.87 14.97
C ASP A 94 -19.19 1.77 16.48
N SER A 95 -20.03 0.81 16.89
CA SER A 95 -20.38 0.58 18.30
C SER A 95 -19.18 0.22 19.18
N ASN A 96 -18.09 -0.28 18.59
CA ASN A 96 -16.87 -0.71 19.28
C ASN A 96 -15.76 0.36 19.20
N GLY A 97 -16.09 1.55 18.70
CA GLY A 97 -15.16 2.66 18.53
C GLY A 97 -14.18 2.49 17.37
N ASN A 98 -14.37 1.50 16.50
CA ASN A 98 -13.51 1.29 15.33
C ASN A 98 -13.85 2.29 14.21
N VAL A 99 -12.89 2.49 13.32
CA VAL A 99 -13.06 3.26 12.09
C VAL A 99 -13.86 2.43 11.06
N LYS A 100 -14.86 3.04 10.45
CA LYS A 100 -15.60 2.51 9.29
C LYS A 100 -15.64 3.56 8.18
N LEU A 101 -15.54 3.11 6.94
CA LEU A 101 -15.50 3.94 5.74
C LEU A 101 -16.83 3.79 5.01
N ASN A 102 -17.61 4.86 4.92
CA ASN A 102 -18.93 4.79 4.31
C ASN A 102 -18.83 4.83 2.79
N CYS A 103 -19.39 3.82 2.10
CA CYS A 103 -19.54 3.79 0.65
C CYS A 103 -21.03 3.86 0.28
N PRO A 104 -21.58 5.06 0.00
CA PRO A 104 -22.98 5.22 -0.41
C PRO A 104 -23.39 4.34 -1.59
N VAL A 105 -22.54 4.24 -2.60
CA VAL A 105 -22.87 3.51 -3.84
C VAL A 105 -22.93 2.00 -3.63
N ALA A 106 -22.06 1.46 -2.77
CA ALA A 106 -22.12 0.04 -2.40
C ALA A 106 -23.18 -0.25 -1.33
N GLY A 107 -23.79 0.77 -0.72
CA GLY A 107 -24.70 0.61 0.41
C GLY A 107 -24.05 -0.07 1.63
N LYS A 108 -22.71 0.00 1.75
CA LYS A 108 -21.91 -0.72 2.74
C LYS A 108 -20.91 0.21 3.43
N GLN A 109 -20.55 -0.17 4.66
CA GLN A 109 -19.42 0.40 5.39
C GLN A 109 -18.25 -0.57 5.37
N PHE A 110 -17.09 -0.09 4.94
CA PHE A 110 -15.87 -0.89 4.85
C PHE A 110 -15.00 -0.69 6.09
N ALA A 111 -14.29 -1.73 6.50
CA ALA A 111 -13.17 -1.57 7.40
C ALA A 111 -11.92 -1.10 6.61
N PRO A 112 -11.00 -0.32 7.20
CA PRO A 112 -9.75 0.07 6.54
C PRO A 112 -8.93 -1.11 5.99
N GLU A 113 -8.96 -2.24 6.70
CA GLU A 113 -8.30 -3.49 6.34
C GLU A 113 -8.90 -4.08 5.06
N GLU A 114 -10.22 -3.97 4.87
CA GLU A 114 -10.92 -4.46 3.67
C GLU A 114 -10.54 -3.65 2.43
N ILE A 115 -10.36 -2.33 2.55
CA ILE A 115 -9.88 -1.50 1.44
C ILE A 115 -8.41 -1.77 1.15
N SER A 116 -7.57 -1.91 2.18
CA SER A 116 -6.15 -2.24 2.02
C SER A 116 -5.95 -3.60 1.34
N ALA A 117 -6.80 -4.59 1.67
CA ALA A 117 -6.80 -5.90 1.04
C ALA A 117 -7.09 -5.85 -0.46
N GLN A 118 -7.86 -4.88 -0.93
CA GLN A 118 -8.14 -4.70 -2.37
C GLN A 118 -6.92 -4.16 -3.13
N VAL A 119 -6.12 -3.31 -2.49
CA VAL A 119 -4.81 -2.87 -3.02
C VAL A 119 -3.84 -4.05 -3.09
N LEU A 120 -3.69 -4.79 -1.99
CA LEU A 120 -2.83 -5.98 -1.92
C LEU A 120 -3.20 -7.03 -2.98
N ARG A 121 -4.49 -7.25 -3.19
CA ARG A 121 -4.98 -8.17 -4.21
C ARG A 121 -4.62 -7.73 -5.62
N LYS A 122 -4.80 -6.45 -5.97
CA LYS A 122 -4.39 -5.94 -7.29
C LYS A 122 -2.89 -6.16 -7.52
N LEU A 123 -2.05 -5.88 -6.51
CA LEU A 123 -0.61 -6.12 -6.60
C LEU A 123 -0.30 -7.59 -6.84
N ALA A 124 -0.91 -8.49 -6.05
CA ALA A 124 -0.73 -9.93 -6.20
C ALA A 124 -1.23 -10.47 -7.55
N GLU A 125 -2.34 -9.94 -8.07
CA GLU A 125 -2.87 -10.29 -9.39
C GLU A 125 -1.95 -9.83 -10.52
N ASP A 126 -1.38 -8.63 -10.43
CA ASP A 126 -0.45 -8.12 -11.43
C ASP A 126 0.88 -8.88 -11.37
N ALA A 127 1.40 -9.19 -10.18
CA ALA A 127 2.55 -10.08 -10.02
C ALA A 127 2.28 -11.49 -10.55
N SER A 128 1.08 -12.04 -10.33
CA SER A 128 0.72 -13.37 -10.83
C SER A 128 0.71 -13.42 -12.36
N LYS A 129 0.24 -12.35 -13.03
CA LYS A 129 0.29 -12.26 -14.50
C LYS A 129 1.73 -12.18 -15.01
N TYR A 130 2.57 -11.38 -14.35
CA TYR A 130 3.97 -11.22 -14.72
C TYR A 130 4.75 -12.54 -14.57
N LEU A 131 4.55 -13.26 -13.46
CA LEU A 131 5.24 -14.52 -13.17
C LEU A 131 4.66 -15.73 -13.94
N GLY A 132 3.43 -15.63 -14.43
CA GLY A 132 2.72 -16.76 -15.05
C GLY A 132 2.23 -17.82 -14.06
N GLU A 133 2.31 -17.55 -12.76
CA GLU A 133 1.83 -18.43 -11.68
C GLU A 133 1.08 -17.64 -10.60
N LYS A 134 0.24 -18.31 -9.81
CA LYS A 134 -0.56 -17.65 -8.77
C LYS A 134 0.32 -17.32 -7.56
N VAL A 135 0.40 -16.04 -7.20
CA VAL A 135 1.02 -15.58 -5.96
C VAL A 135 0.08 -15.82 -4.77
N THR A 136 0.56 -16.54 -3.76
CA THR A 136 -0.22 -16.86 -2.55
C THR A 136 0.50 -16.50 -1.24
N GLN A 137 1.78 -16.14 -1.29
CA GLN A 137 2.61 -15.88 -0.11
C GLN A 137 3.32 -14.53 -0.26
N ALA A 138 3.36 -13.75 0.82
CA ALA A 138 3.97 -12.42 0.80
C ALA A 138 4.68 -12.06 2.11
N VAL A 139 5.70 -11.21 1.97
CA VAL A 139 6.22 -10.34 3.04
C VAL A 139 5.62 -8.96 2.82
N ILE A 140 5.01 -8.37 3.85
CA ILE A 140 4.33 -7.06 3.75
C ILE A 140 5.00 -6.06 4.70
N THR A 141 5.22 -4.84 4.22
CA THR A 141 5.86 -3.78 5.01
C THR A 141 4.90 -3.02 5.90
N VAL A 142 5.41 -2.49 7.01
CA VAL A 142 4.73 -1.54 7.90
C VAL A 142 5.72 -0.48 8.40
N PRO A 143 5.25 0.72 8.77
CA PRO A 143 6.07 1.72 9.46
C PRO A 143 6.69 1.12 10.72
N ALA A 144 7.95 1.45 11.01
CA ALA A 144 8.65 0.88 12.16
C ALA A 144 7.92 1.19 13.47
N TYR A 145 7.32 2.38 13.57
CA TYR A 145 6.59 2.84 14.74
C TYR A 145 5.12 2.35 14.82
N PHE A 146 4.68 1.42 13.95
CA PHE A 146 3.37 0.79 14.09
C PHE A 146 3.25 -0.02 15.38
N ASN A 147 2.13 0.16 16.06
CA ASN A 147 1.75 -0.63 17.23
C ASN A 147 1.20 -2.02 16.83
N ASP A 148 0.93 -2.85 17.83
CA ASP A 148 0.46 -4.22 17.63
C ASP A 148 -0.87 -4.31 16.85
N SER A 149 -1.86 -3.47 17.18
CA SER A 149 -3.14 -3.40 16.46
C SER A 149 -2.97 -3.10 14.96
N GLN A 150 -2.07 -2.17 14.61
CA GLN A 150 -1.81 -1.79 13.22
C GLN A 150 -1.07 -2.89 12.45
N ARG A 151 -0.11 -3.57 13.09
CA ARG A 151 0.60 -4.72 12.53
C ARG A 151 -0.37 -5.87 12.25
N GLN A 152 -1.22 -6.20 13.23
CA GLN A 152 -2.22 -7.25 13.08
C GLN A 152 -3.25 -6.91 12.00
N ALA A 153 -3.74 -5.66 11.96
CA ALA A 153 -4.68 -5.19 10.94
C ALA A 153 -4.08 -5.27 9.51
N THR A 154 -2.78 -5.00 9.36
CA THR A 154 -2.07 -5.16 8.08
C THR A 154 -1.95 -6.64 7.69
N LYS A 155 -1.65 -7.52 8.66
CA LYS A 155 -1.63 -8.97 8.45
C LYS A 155 -3.02 -9.50 8.05
N ASP A 156 -4.08 -9.00 8.68
CA ASP A 156 -5.47 -9.32 8.37
C ASP A 156 -5.84 -8.86 6.96
N ALA A 157 -5.41 -7.67 6.53
CA ALA A 157 -5.58 -7.20 5.16
C ALA A 157 -4.94 -8.14 4.14
N GLY A 158 -3.72 -8.63 4.41
CA GLY A 158 -3.07 -9.66 3.59
C GLY A 158 -3.88 -10.95 3.50
N LYS A 159 -4.40 -11.41 4.64
CA LYS A 159 -5.28 -12.59 4.67
C LYS A 159 -6.57 -12.39 3.88
N ILE A 160 -7.22 -11.24 4.01
CA ILE A 160 -8.43 -10.87 3.24
C ILE A 160 -8.13 -10.76 1.74
N ALA A 161 -6.89 -10.40 1.38
CA ALA A 161 -6.42 -10.39 -0.01
C ALA A 161 -6.16 -11.80 -0.59
N GLY A 162 -6.21 -12.85 0.24
CA GLY A 162 -5.87 -14.22 -0.15
C GLY A 162 -4.37 -14.53 -0.11
N LEU A 163 -3.60 -13.73 0.63
CA LEU A 163 -2.17 -13.92 0.84
C LEU A 163 -1.89 -14.52 2.22
N GLU A 164 -1.05 -15.55 2.25
CA GLU A 164 -0.37 -15.98 3.47
C GLU A 164 0.78 -15.02 3.75
N VAL A 165 0.61 -14.21 4.79
CA VAL A 165 1.62 -13.24 5.22
C VAL A 165 2.67 -13.96 6.05
N LEU A 166 3.80 -14.29 5.42
CA LEU A 166 4.89 -15.03 6.04
C LEU A 166 5.65 -14.16 7.05
N ARG A 167 5.79 -12.86 6.76
CA ARG A 167 6.43 -11.90 7.66
C ARG A 167 5.86 -10.50 7.48
N ILE A 168 5.75 -9.78 8.58
CA ILE A 168 5.63 -8.32 8.59
C ILE A 168 7.04 -7.76 8.84
N ILE A 169 7.51 -6.88 7.95
CA ILE A 169 8.83 -6.24 8.07
C ILE A 169 8.67 -4.73 8.21
N ASN A 170 9.54 -4.11 9.01
CA ASN A 170 9.58 -2.66 9.14
C ASN A 170 10.12 -2.02 7.85
N GLU A 171 9.50 -0.95 7.38
CA GLU A 171 9.88 -0.20 6.18
C GLU A 171 11.38 0.21 6.17
N PRO A 172 11.92 0.86 7.22
CA PRO A 172 13.33 1.21 7.23
C PRO A 172 14.26 -0.01 7.30
N THR A 173 13.83 -1.10 7.93
CA THR A 173 14.57 -2.37 7.93
C THR A 173 14.62 -2.98 6.54
N ALA A 174 13.51 -2.97 5.80
CA ALA A 174 13.48 -3.41 4.41
C ALA A 174 14.39 -2.52 3.55
N ALA A 175 14.34 -1.21 3.71
CA ALA A 175 15.22 -0.31 2.98
C ALA A 175 16.70 -0.56 3.25
N ALA A 176 17.06 -0.88 4.51
CA ALA A 176 18.40 -1.27 4.89
C ALA A 176 18.86 -2.58 4.24
N LEU A 177 17.97 -3.59 4.14
CA LEU A 177 18.28 -4.84 3.41
C LEU A 177 18.60 -4.56 1.94
N ALA A 178 17.82 -3.70 1.29
CA ALA A 178 18.07 -3.34 -0.11
C ALA A 178 19.38 -2.54 -0.28
N TYR A 179 19.71 -1.67 0.67
CA TYR A 179 20.97 -0.92 0.67
C TYR A 179 22.19 -1.82 0.92
N GLY A 180 22.09 -2.72 1.90
CA GLY A 180 23.22 -3.49 2.42
C GLY A 180 23.47 -4.83 1.75
N LEU A 181 22.64 -5.28 0.81
CA LEU A 181 22.75 -6.61 0.18
C LEU A 181 24.15 -6.89 -0.39
N ASP A 182 24.77 -5.90 -1.04
CA ASP A 182 26.09 -6.03 -1.66
C ASP A 182 27.24 -5.50 -0.78
N LYS A 183 26.95 -5.05 0.46
CA LYS A 183 27.92 -4.42 1.36
C LYS A 183 28.66 -5.46 2.19
N LYS A 184 29.99 -5.46 2.08
CA LYS A 184 30.89 -6.36 2.83
C LYS A 184 31.49 -5.73 4.08
N THR A 185 31.53 -4.40 4.14
CA THR A 185 32.04 -3.65 5.29
C THR A 185 30.89 -3.34 6.23
N ASN A 186 31.16 -3.42 7.53
CA ASN A 186 30.21 -2.94 8.53
C ASN A 186 30.11 -1.42 8.44
N GLU A 187 28.89 -0.93 8.22
CA GLU A 187 28.52 0.48 8.16
C GLU A 187 27.37 0.73 9.14
N THR A 188 27.42 1.84 9.85
CA THR A 188 26.29 2.34 10.64
C THR A 188 25.50 3.31 9.77
N ILE A 189 24.26 2.97 9.45
CA ILE A 189 23.41 3.78 8.58
C ILE A 189 22.27 4.42 9.35
N LEU A 190 21.87 5.60 8.89
CA LEU A 190 20.61 6.24 9.28
C LEU A 190 19.63 6.16 8.12
N VAL A 191 18.55 5.42 8.30
CA VAL A 191 17.44 5.38 7.35
C VAL A 191 16.44 6.46 7.74
N PHE A 192 16.19 7.41 6.85
CA PHE A 192 15.23 8.51 7.01
C PHE A 192 14.07 8.27 6.05
N ASP A 193 12.96 7.77 6.56
CA ASP A 193 11.78 7.42 5.78
C ASP A 193 10.67 8.44 5.99
N LEU A 194 10.44 9.30 5.00
CA LEU A 194 9.33 10.24 4.98
C LEU A 194 8.38 9.89 3.83
N GLY A 195 7.35 9.14 4.17
CA GLY A 195 6.33 8.65 3.24
C GLY A 195 5.15 9.62 3.08
N GLY A 196 4.02 9.06 2.61
CA GLY A 196 2.78 9.80 2.42
C GLY A 196 2.03 10.15 3.72
N GLY A 197 2.18 9.37 4.78
CA GLY A 197 1.47 9.63 6.04
C GLY A 197 2.22 9.28 7.32
N THR A 198 3.45 8.75 7.21
CA THR A 198 4.29 8.38 8.35
C THR A 198 5.72 8.85 8.12
N PHE A 199 6.40 9.15 9.22
CA PHE A 199 7.80 9.47 9.27
C PHE A 199 8.48 8.49 10.23
N ASP A 200 9.49 7.76 9.75
CA ASP A 200 10.27 6.83 10.55
C ASP A 200 11.76 7.12 10.38
N VAL A 201 12.51 6.93 11.47
CA VAL A 201 13.96 6.99 11.48
C VAL A 201 14.49 5.78 12.21
N SER A 202 15.40 5.04 11.57
CA SER A 202 16.07 3.92 12.19
C SER A 202 17.58 4.05 12.02
N ILE A 203 18.31 3.66 13.06
CA ILE A 203 19.76 3.50 13.01
C ILE A 203 20.06 2.02 13.00
N LEU A 204 20.81 1.58 12.00
CA LEU A 204 21.15 0.18 11.80
C LEU A 204 22.65 0.02 11.62
N GLU A 205 23.18 -1.09 12.10
CA GLU A 205 24.49 -1.59 11.68
C GLU A 205 24.25 -2.64 10.59
N VAL A 206 24.89 -2.45 9.43
CA VAL A 206 24.74 -3.33 8.26
C VAL A 206 26.12 -3.75 7.77
N GLY A 207 26.31 -5.05 7.57
CA GLY A 207 27.56 -5.59 7.02
C GLY A 207 27.71 -7.09 7.24
N ASP A 208 28.45 -7.74 6.34
CA ASP A 208 28.72 -9.19 6.37
C ASP A 208 27.46 -10.05 6.56
N GLY A 209 26.35 -9.64 5.90
CA GLY A 209 25.06 -10.32 5.99
C GLY A 209 24.29 -10.08 7.30
N VAL A 210 24.84 -9.34 8.25
CA VAL A 210 24.17 -8.98 9.51
C VAL A 210 23.54 -7.60 9.39
N PHE A 211 22.27 -7.51 9.78
CA PHE A 211 21.47 -6.29 9.80
C PHE A 211 20.88 -6.14 11.20
N GLU A 212 21.39 -5.22 11.99
CA GLU A 212 20.96 -5.01 13.37
C GLU A 212 20.40 -3.60 13.56
N VAL A 213 19.12 -3.52 13.89
CA VAL A 213 18.49 -2.26 14.28
C VAL A 213 18.96 -1.89 15.68
N LYS A 214 19.69 -0.79 15.81
CA LYS A 214 20.14 -0.27 17.11
C LYS A 214 19.06 0.54 17.81
N SER A 215 18.29 1.30 17.03
CA SER A 215 17.17 2.09 17.53
C SER A 215 16.21 2.47 16.41
N THR A 216 14.96 2.73 16.79
CA THR A 216 13.98 3.32 15.88
C THR A 216 13.12 4.37 16.59
N SER A 217 12.72 5.39 15.86
CA SER A 217 11.81 6.44 16.31
C SER A 217 10.96 6.92 15.12
N GLY A 218 9.92 7.70 15.37
CA GLY A 218 9.07 8.19 14.29
C GLY A 218 7.90 9.06 14.74
N ASP A 219 7.11 9.48 13.76
CA ASP A 219 5.84 10.18 13.89
C ASP A 219 4.83 9.56 12.91
N THR A 220 3.83 8.85 13.46
CA THR A 220 2.83 8.11 12.66
C THR A 220 1.73 9.00 12.08
N HIS A 221 1.83 10.32 12.28
CA HIS A 221 0.91 11.36 11.82
C HIS A 221 1.67 12.50 11.13
N LEU A 222 2.72 12.16 10.39
CA LEU A 222 3.54 13.10 9.64
C LEU A 222 3.96 12.47 8.31
N GLY A 223 3.52 13.03 7.20
CA GLY A 223 3.95 12.62 5.87
C GLY A 223 3.47 13.57 4.79
N GLY A 224 3.65 13.17 3.53
CA GLY A 224 3.30 13.95 2.34
C GLY A 224 1.88 14.54 2.33
N ASP A 225 0.89 13.84 2.89
CA ASP A 225 -0.50 14.29 3.00
C ASP A 225 -0.62 15.56 3.87
N ASP A 226 0.18 15.67 4.94
CA ASP A 226 0.18 16.83 5.83
C ASP A 226 0.78 18.07 5.12
N PHE A 227 1.74 17.87 4.23
CA PHE A 227 2.28 18.92 3.36
C PHE A 227 1.25 19.37 2.31
N ASP A 228 0.52 18.42 1.70
CA ASP A 228 -0.54 18.74 0.74
C ASP A 228 -1.64 19.56 1.41
N LYS A 229 -2.02 19.19 2.64
CA LYS A 229 -3.00 19.93 3.43
C LYS A 229 -2.61 21.40 3.65
N LYS A 230 -1.34 21.72 3.91
CA LYS A 230 -0.90 23.12 4.06
C LYS A 230 -1.17 23.94 2.80
N ILE A 231 -0.98 23.34 1.63
CA ILE A 231 -1.28 23.99 0.34
C ILE A 231 -2.81 24.09 0.15
N VAL A 232 -3.57 23.03 0.45
CA VAL A 232 -5.05 23.05 0.37
C VAL A 232 -5.64 24.15 1.25
N ASP A 233 -5.21 24.25 2.51
CA ASP A 233 -5.70 25.26 3.45
C ASP A 233 -5.34 26.67 2.97
N TRP A 234 -4.10 26.89 2.49
CA TRP A 234 -3.71 28.17 1.90
C TRP A 234 -4.57 28.55 0.69
N LEU A 235 -4.78 27.63 -0.25
CA LEU A 235 -5.64 27.85 -1.42
C LEU A 235 -7.07 28.18 -1.01
N ALA A 236 -7.65 27.41 -0.08
CA ALA A 236 -9.01 27.58 0.38
C ALA A 236 -9.21 28.88 1.17
N ASP A 237 -8.24 29.26 2.00
CA ASP A 237 -8.31 30.49 2.80
C ASP A 237 -8.15 31.75 1.93
N GLU A 238 -7.27 31.74 0.93
CA GLU A 238 -7.15 32.84 -0.02
C GLU A 238 -8.41 32.95 -0.91
N PHE A 239 -8.95 31.81 -1.39
CA PHE A 239 -10.20 31.82 -2.14
C PHE A 239 -11.38 32.34 -1.30
N LYS A 240 -11.48 31.92 -0.03
CA LYS A 240 -12.50 32.41 0.90
C LYS A 240 -12.36 33.90 1.20
N ARG A 241 -11.12 34.42 1.29
CA ARG A 241 -10.87 35.86 1.48
C ARG A 241 -11.36 36.67 0.28
N ASN A 242 -11.15 36.17 -0.93
CA ASN A 242 -11.48 36.88 -2.17
C ASN A 242 -12.94 36.72 -2.59
N GLU A 243 -13.52 35.53 -2.42
CA GLU A 243 -14.85 35.17 -2.95
C GLU A 243 -15.88 34.91 -1.84
N GLY A 244 -15.48 34.91 -0.57
CA GLY A 244 -16.38 34.63 0.57
C GLY A 244 -16.81 33.17 0.72
N ILE A 245 -16.25 32.25 -0.08
CA ILE A 245 -16.68 30.86 -0.19
C ILE A 245 -15.60 29.92 0.34
N ASP A 246 -15.99 29.00 1.22
CA ASP A 246 -15.10 27.99 1.77
C ASP A 246 -15.15 26.70 0.95
N LEU A 247 -14.20 26.52 0.04
CA LEU A 247 -14.14 25.37 -0.88
C LEU A 247 -14.04 24.02 -0.16
N ARG A 248 -13.56 23.99 1.09
CA ARG A 248 -13.46 22.75 1.89
C ARG A 248 -14.81 22.14 2.21
N LYS A 249 -15.90 22.91 2.14
CA LYS A 249 -17.27 22.42 2.38
C LYS A 249 -17.86 21.66 1.19
N ASP A 250 -17.29 21.83 0.00
CA ASP A 250 -17.68 21.13 -1.21
C ASP A 250 -16.70 19.97 -1.44
N ARG A 251 -17.22 18.73 -1.47
CA ARG A 251 -16.39 17.52 -1.59
C ARG A 251 -15.68 17.42 -2.94
N GLN A 252 -16.30 17.89 -4.02
CA GLN A 252 -15.66 17.90 -5.34
C GLN A 252 -14.59 18.97 -5.41
N ALA A 253 -14.87 20.18 -4.89
CA ALA A 253 -13.87 21.24 -4.84
C ALA A 253 -12.68 20.85 -3.97
N LEU A 254 -12.92 20.27 -2.77
CA LEU A 254 -11.87 19.77 -1.89
C LEU A 254 -10.99 18.73 -2.59
N GLN A 255 -11.58 17.73 -3.26
CA GLN A 255 -10.81 16.72 -3.98
C GLN A 255 -9.92 17.34 -5.08
N ARG A 256 -10.44 18.34 -5.81
CA ARG A 256 -9.66 19.05 -6.83
C ARG A 256 -8.53 19.89 -6.23
N LEU A 257 -8.76 20.51 -5.08
CA LEU A 257 -7.71 21.22 -4.34
C LEU A 257 -6.62 20.25 -3.90
N THR A 258 -6.99 19.09 -3.35
CA THR A 258 -6.04 18.06 -2.90
C THR A 258 -5.16 17.55 -4.04
N GLU A 259 -5.73 17.22 -5.20
CA GLU A 259 -4.94 16.78 -6.37
C GLU A 259 -4.02 17.89 -6.91
N ALA A 260 -4.49 19.13 -6.93
CA ALA A 260 -3.68 20.26 -7.36
C ALA A 260 -2.55 20.57 -6.37
N ALA A 261 -2.81 20.42 -5.07
CA ALA A 261 -1.82 20.59 -4.01
C ALA A 261 -0.71 19.53 -4.09
N GLU A 262 -1.06 18.24 -4.22
CA GLU A 262 -0.10 17.15 -4.39
C GLU A 262 0.79 17.41 -5.61
N LYS A 263 0.17 17.77 -6.74
CA LYS A 263 0.90 18.09 -7.98
C LYS A 263 1.83 19.29 -7.79
N ALA A 264 1.36 20.37 -7.17
CA ALA A 264 2.17 21.56 -6.92
C ALA A 264 3.36 21.26 -6.01
N LYS A 265 3.16 20.50 -4.92
CA LYS A 265 4.22 20.04 -4.02
C LYS A 265 5.31 19.26 -4.77
N ILE A 266 4.89 18.31 -5.61
CA ILE A 266 5.83 17.50 -6.41
C ILE A 266 6.59 18.38 -7.40
N GLU A 267 5.93 19.26 -8.13
CA GLU A 267 6.58 20.17 -9.09
C GLU A 267 7.61 21.08 -8.40
N LEU A 268 7.30 21.59 -7.21
CA LEU A 268 8.19 22.44 -6.43
C LEU A 268 9.44 21.72 -5.91
N SER A 269 9.48 20.38 -5.96
CA SER A 269 10.70 19.64 -5.65
C SER A 269 11.79 19.86 -6.70
N SER A 270 11.41 20.23 -7.94
CA SER A 270 12.33 20.52 -9.05
C SER A 270 12.30 21.99 -9.48
N ALA A 271 11.11 22.61 -9.53
CA ALA A 271 10.91 24.00 -9.94
C ALA A 271 10.91 24.97 -8.74
N THR A 272 11.26 26.24 -8.97
CA THR A 272 11.23 27.29 -7.94
C THR A 272 9.85 27.88 -7.71
N GLN A 273 8.93 27.69 -8.66
CA GLN A 273 7.54 28.11 -8.59
C GLN A 273 6.65 27.22 -9.47
N THR A 274 5.35 27.19 -9.18
CA THR A 274 4.32 26.53 -9.99
C THR A 274 3.04 27.36 -10.01
N ASN A 275 2.22 27.17 -11.06
CA ASN A 275 0.92 27.81 -11.20
C ASN A 275 -0.20 26.78 -10.97
N ILE A 276 -1.05 27.07 -9.99
CA ILE A 276 -2.22 26.28 -9.65
C ILE A 276 -3.42 26.94 -10.32
N ASN A 277 -3.96 26.28 -11.35
CA ASN A 277 -5.10 26.77 -12.11
C ASN A 277 -6.24 25.74 -12.09
N LEU A 278 -7.32 26.09 -11.40
CA LEU A 278 -8.53 25.30 -11.24
C LEU A 278 -9.72 26.07 -11.80
N PRO A 279 -10.02 25.93 -13.10
CA PRO A 279 -11.17 26.58 -13.70
C PRO A 279 -12.47 25.94 -13.24
N PHE A 280 -13.55 26.72 -13.11
CA PHE A 280 -14.86 26.23 -12.68
C PHE A 280 -14.77 25.45 -11.36
N ILE A 281 -14.00 25.96 -10.38
CA ILE A 281 -13.80 25.28 -9.10
C ILE A 281 -15.09 25.23 -8.27
N THR A 282 -15.93 26.25 -8.42
CA THR A 282 -17.27 26.32 -7.85
C THR A 282 -18.15 27.24 -8.69
N ALA A 283 -19.43 27.34 -8.37
CA ALA A 283 -20.38 28.23 -9.03
C ALA A 283 -21.18 29.05 -8.02
N THR A 284 -21.49 30.28 -8.39
CA THR A 284 -22.26 31.24 -7.60
C THR A 284 -23.44 31.76 -8.41
N HIS A 285 -24.32 32.56 -7.79
CA HIS A 285 -25.39 33.25 -8.51
C HIS A 285 -24.87 34.22 -9.60
N GLU A 286 -23.64 34.70 -9.47
CA GLU A 286 -22.97 35.57 -10.45
C GLU A 286 -22.31 34.80 -11.59
N GLY A 287 -22.24 33.47 -11.49
CA GLY A 287 -21.61 32.60 -12.47
C GLY A 287 -20.51 31.70 -11.88
N PRO A 288 -19.81 30.96 -12.76
CA PRO A 288 -18.71 30.10 -12.35
C PRO A 288 -17.53 30.89 -11.81
N LYS A 289 -16.84 30.34 -10.82
CA LYS A 289 -15.63 30.89 -10.23
C LYS A 289 -14.43 30.01 -10.53
N HIS A 290 -13.26 30.63 -10.61
CA HIS A 290 -11.99 30.00 -10.95
C HIS A 290 -10.99 30.28 -9.84
N LEU A 291 -10.05 29.36 -9.62
CA LEU A 291 -8.90 29.61 -8.75
C LEU A 291 -7.66 29.63 -9.63
N GLU A 292 -6.89 30.72 -9.57
CA GLU A 292 -5.60 30.85 -10.22
C GLU A 292 -4.62 31.51 -9.25
N MET A 293 -3.58 30.76 -8.87
CA MET A 293 -2.60 31.20 -7.89
C MET A 293 -1.20 30.69 -8.25
N THR A 294 -0.18 31.51 -8.05
CA THR A 294 1.23 31.09 -8.16
C THR A 294 1.76 30.76 -6.77
N LEU A 295 2.36 29.57 -6.62
CA LEU A 295 3.02 29.14 -5.39
C LEU A 295 4.52 29.04 -5.65
N THR A 296 5.33 29.72 -4.83
CA THR A 296 6.79 29.61 -4.87
C THR A 296 7.28 28.54 -3.89
N ARG A 297 8.44 27.94 -4.17
CA ARG A 297 9.07 26.97 -3.27
C ARG A 297 9.34 27.59 -1.89
N ALA A 298 9.85 28.82 -1.86
CA ALA A 298 10.13 29.52 -0.60
C ALA A 298 8.87 29.70 0.25
N GLN A 299 7.74 30.08 -0.37
CA GLN A 299 6.47 30.20 0.34
C GLN A 299 5.96 28.83 0.84
N PHE A 300 6.05 27.79 0.02
CA PHE A 300 5.69 26.43 0.42
C PHE A 300 6.52 25.96 1.63
N GLU A 301 7.85 26.08 1.55
CA GLU A 301 8.76 25.70 2.63
C GLU A 301 8.49 26.50 3.92
N GLN A 302 8.16 27.79 3.80
CA GLN A 302 7.77 28.61 4.95
C GLN A 302 6.47 28.12 5.60
N MET A 303 5.44 27.80 4.80
CA MET A 303 4.15 27.28 5.29
C MET A 303 4.28 25.90 5.97
N CYS A 304 5.29 25.12 5.59
CA CYS A 304 5.54 23.77 6.10
C CYS A 304 6.70 23.69 7.10
N SER A 305 7.25 24.82 7.54
CA SER A 305 8.39 24.86 8.46
C SER A 305 8.16 24.06 9.74
N ASP A 306 6.95 24.11 10.31
CA ASP A 306 6.55 23.34 11.48
C ASP A 306 6.59 21.82 11.24
N LEU A 307 6.19 21.36 10.04
CA LEU A 307 6.22 19.94 9.66
C LEU A 307 7.66 19.46 9.46
N ILE A 308 8.50 20.28 8.83
CA ILE A 308 9.92 19.97 8.62
C ILE A 308 10.65 19.89 9.96
N ASP A 309 10.39 20.82 10.89
CA ASP A 309 11.03 20.82 12.20
C ASP A 309 10.59 19.64 13.07
N ARG A 310 9.37 19.12 12.90
CA ARG A 310 8.91 17.89 13.59
C ARG A 310 9.80 16.69 13.28
N CYS A 311 10.43 16.62 12.10
CA CYS A 311 11.35 15.53 11.75
C CYS A 311 12.63 15.50 12.61
N ARG A 312 13.02 16.63 13.22
CA ARG A 312 14.27 16.72 13.99
C ARG A 312 14.28 15.84 15.24
N LYS A 313 13.15 15.81 15.96
CA LYS A 313 13.07 15.16 17.26
C LYS A 313 13.22 13.64 17.16
N PRO A 314 12.54 12.91 16.23
CA PRO A 314 12.77 11.48 16.06
C PRO A 314 14.22 11.13 15.69
N VAL A 315 14.87 11.91 14.83
CA VAL A 315 16.29 11.69 14.48
C VAL A 315 17.19 11.81 15.71
N GLN A 316 17.01 12.87 16.50
CA GLN A 316 17.78 13.07 17.73
C GLN A 316 17.52 11.96 18.75
N GLN A 317 16.25 11.52 18.87
CA GLN A 317 15.88 10.45 19.78
C GLN A 317 16.49 9.11 19.38
N ALA A 318 16.50 8.77 18.08
CA ALA A 318 17.12 7.56 17.57
C ALA A 318 18.63 7.55 17.88
N LEU A 319 19.34 8.64 17.58
CA LEU A 319 20.77 8.77 17.92
C LEU A 319 21.03 8.59 19.41
N GLN A 320 20.24 9.24 20.25
CA GLN A 320 20.35 9.11 21.70
C GLN A 320 20.12 7.67 22.18
N ASP A 321 19.09 7.01 21.65
CA ASP A 321 18.72 5.64 22.04
C ASP A 321 19.78 4.62 21.59
N ALA A 322 20.36 4.81 20.39
CA ALA A 322 21.50 4.04 19.90
C ALA A 322 22.81 4.36 20.65
N LYS A 323 22.83 5.43 21.46
CA LYS A 323 24.03 5.98 22.11
C LYS A 323 25.12 6.36 21.12
N LEU A 324 24.71 6.92 19.98
CA LEU A 324 25.57 7.35 18.90
C LEU A 324 25.43 8.85 18.67
N THR A 325 26.45 9.42 18.02
CA THR A 325 26.45 10.78 17.51
C THR A 325 26.36 10.77 15.99
N THR A 326 26.13 11.93 15.39
CA THR A 326 26.08 12.06 13.93
C THR A 326 27.42 11.74 13.26
N ALA A 327 28.53 11.82 14.00
CA ALA A 327 29.85 11.44 13.52
C ALA A 327 30.04 9.92 13.38
N ASP A 328 29.24 9.13 14.11
CA ASP A 328 29.28 7.67 14.09
C ASP A 328 28.41 7.08 12.96
N ILE A 329 27.60 7.90 12.29
CA ILE A 329 26.80 7.48 11.13
C ILE A 329 27.69 7.51 9.91
N ASP A 330 27.85 6.39 9.21
CA ASP A 330 28.61 6.28 7.97
C ASP A 330 27.82 6.83 6.78
N GLU A 331 26.55 6.43 6.64
CA GLU A 331 25.72 6.73 5.47
C GLU A 331 24.29 7.08 5.86
N VAL A 332 23.63 7.91 5.03
CA VAL A 332 22.23 8.32 5.23
C VAL A 332 21.41 7.87 4.03
N VAL A 333 20.39 7.06 4.28
CA VAL A 333 19.52 6.47 3.25
C VAL A 333 18.17 7.17 3.30
N LEU A 334 17.78 7.87 2.23
CA LEU A 334 16.46 8.49 2.12
C LEU A 334 15.44 7.52 1.52
N VAL A 335 14.28 7.44 2.16
CA VAL A 335 13.18 6.56 1.76
C VAL A 335 11.88 7.37 1.74
N GLY A 336 10.98 7.05 0.81
CA GLY A 336 9.69 7.72 0.68
C GLY A 336 9.75 8.99 -0.17
N GLY A 337 8.73 9.18 -1.01
CA GLY A 337 8.70 10.24 -2.02
C GLY A 337 8.76 11.67 -1.46
N ALA A 338 8.36 11.90 -0.22
CA ALA A 338 8.42 13.23 0.40
C ALA A 338 9.87 13.65 0.74
N THR A 339 10.83 12.73 0.79
CA THR A 339 12.27 13.05 0.90
C THR A 339 12.87 13.70 -0.35
N ARG A 340 12.13 13.74 -1.46
CA ARG A 340 12.52 14.47 -2.68
C ARG A 340 12.46 15.99 -2.50
N MET A 341 11.76 16.49 -1.48
CA MET A 341 11.66 17.92 -1.20
C MET A 341 13.04 18.50 -0.81
N PRO A 342 13.51 19.58 -1.47
CA PRO A 342 14.81 20.19 -1.18
C PRO A 342 15.00 20.59 0.29
N ALA A 343 13.97 21.14 0.94
CA ALA A 343 14.02 21.47 2.36
C ALA A 343 14.24 20.27 3.28
N VAL A 344 13.69 19.10 2.95
CA VAL A 344 13.90 17.86 3.73
C VAL A 344 15.33 17.37 3.55
N GLN A 345 15.87 17.38 2.34
CA GLN A 345 17.27 17.02 2.11
C GLN A 345 18.23 17.99 2.79
N ALA A 346 17.93 19.30 2.75
CA ALA A 346 18.69 20.33 3.45
C ALA A 346 18.65 20.13 4.97
N LEU A 347 17.49 19.78 5.52
CA LEU A 347 17.35 19.41 6.93
C LEU A 347 18.26 18.24 7.28
N VAL A 348 18.21 17.15 6.50
CA VAL A 348 19.04 15.96 6.74
C VAL A 348 20.52 16.33 6.72
N ARG A 349 20.99 17.06 5.70
CA ARG A 349 22.38 17.57 5.63
C ARG A 349 22.76 18.41 6.84
N GLN A 350 21.87 19.31 7.27
CA GLN A 350 22.10 20.15 8.44
C GLN A 350 22.24 19.33 9.72
N MET A 351 21.45 18.25 9.85
CA MET A 351 21.45 17.42 11.03
C MET A 351 22.62 16.45 11.08
N THR A 352 22.94 15.79 9.96
CA THR A 352 23.94 14.72 9.92
C THR A 352 25.31 15.19 9.46
N GLY A 353 25.39 16.32 8.75
CA GLY A 353 26.61 16.77 8.08
C GLY A 353 26.97 15.94 6.84
N LYS A 354 26.07 15.07 6.38
CA LYS A 354 26.32 14.12 5.28
C LYS A 354 25.39 14.36 4.09
N GLU A 355 25.91 14.12 2.90
CA GLU A 355 25.10 14.01 1.70
C GLU A 355 24.37 12.67 1.70
N PRO A 356 23.05 12.63 1.50
CA PRO A 356 22.32 11.36 1.48
C PRO A 356 22.65 10.52 0.25
N CYS A 357 22.68 9.20 0.44
CA CYS A 357 22.97 8.21 -0.57
C CYS A 357 22.01 8.33 -1.77
N GLN A 358 22.58 8.37 -2.98
CA GLN A 358 21.83 8.42 -4.24
C GLN A 358 21.66 7.04 -4.90
N GLY A 359 22.23 5.98 -4.31
CA GLY A 359 22.24 4.63 -4.87
C GLY A 359 20.94 3.85 -4.69
N VAL A 360 19.98 4.39 -3.94
CA VAL A 360 18.68 3.76 -3.69
C VAL A 360 17.54 4.58 -4.31
N ASN A 361 16.54 3.89 -4.86
CA ASN A 361 15.32 4.56 -5.32
C ASN A 361 14.34 4.67 -4.14
N PRO A 362 14.02 5.88 -3.65
CA PRO A 362 13.20 6.06 -2.45
C PRO A 362 11.76 5.54 -2.61
N ASP A 363 11.27 5.33 -3.84
CA ASP A 363 9.92 4.84 -4.13
C ASP A 363 9.84 3.30 -4.27
N GLU A 364 10.98 2.61 -4.32
CA GLU A 364 11.05 1.17 -4.61
C GLU A 364 11.84 0.37 -3.56
N VAL A 365 12.78 1.02 -2.86
CA VAL A 365 13.76 0.40 -1.96
C VAL A 365 13.11 -0.45 -0.87
N VAL A 366 11.94 -0.05 -0.38
CA VAL A 366 11.17 -0.79 0.63
C VAL A 366 10.64 -2.11 0.06
N ALA A 367 10.03 -2.10 -1.14
CA ALA A 367 9.53 -3.31 -1.77
C ALA A 367 10.68 -4.26 -2.16
N VAL A 368 11.79 -3.71 -2.65
CA VAL A 368 13.03 -4.45 -2.93
C VAL A 368 13.52 -5.17 -1.67
N GLY A 369 13.58 -4.46 -0.54
CA GLY A 369 13.94 -5.04 0.76
C GLY A 369 13.01 -6.15 1.22
N ALA A 370 11.70 -5.94 1.07
CA ALA A 370 10.70 -6.95 1.39
C ALA A 370 10.86 -8.19 0.49
N ALA A 371 11.24 -8.03 -0.77
CA ALA A 371 11.51 -9.15 -1.68
C ALA A 371 12.78 -9.91 -1.29
N ILE A 372 13.84 -9.22 -0.83
CA ILE A 372 15.03 -9.87 -0.27
C ILE A 372 14.63 -10.72 0.95
N GLN A 373 13.83 -10.16 1.88
CA GLN A 373 13.33 -10.91 3.03
C GLN A 373 12.45 -12.11 2.61
N ALA A 374 11.65 -11.97 1.56
CA ALA A 374 10.90 -13.07 0.97
C ALA A 374 11.83 -14.16 0.41
N GLY A 375 12.92 -13.77 -0.25
CA GLY A 375 13.98 -14.67 -0.72
C GLY A 375 14.66 -15.43 0.42
N VAL A 376 14.94 -14.78 1.54
CA VAL A 376 15.49 -15.43 2.75
C VAL A 376 14.53 -16.49 3.29
N LEU A 377 13.23 -16.18 3.39
CA LEU A 377 12.21 -17.13 3.87
C LEU A 377 11.96 -18.28 2.89
N ALA A 378 12.12 -18.04 1.59
CA ALA A 378 12.02 -19.06 0.54
C ALA A 378 13.31 -19.90 0.39
N GLY A 379 14.40 -19.53 1.08
CA GLY A 379 15.71 -20.17 0.94
C GLY A 379 16.45 -19.85 -0.36
N GLU A 380 16.01 -18.82 -1.10
CA GLU A 380 16.69 -18.31 -2.31
C GLU A 380 17.89 -17.41 -1.96
N VAL A 381 17.86 -16.77 -0.79
CA VAL A 381 18.94 -15.93 -0.25
C VAL A 381 19.41 -16.55 1.06
N SER A 382 20.73 -16.72 1.18
CA SER A 382 21.38 -17.30 2.37
C SER A 382 22.27 -16.25 3.04
N ASP A 383 22.73 -16.56 4.26
CA ASP A 383 23.69 -15.74 5.01
C ASP A 383 23.20 -14.32 5.37
N ILE A 384 21.89 -14.11 5.46
CA ILE A 384 21.30 -12.88 6.01
C ILE A 384 20.75 -13.13 7.41
N LEU A 385 21.28 -12.41 8.40
CA LEU A 385 20.76 -12.36 9.76
C LEU A 385 20.15 -10.99 10.03
N LEU A 386 18.82 -10.96 10.22
CA LEU A 386 18.09 -9.75 10.54
C LEU A 386 17.68 -9.72 12.02
N LEU A 387 18.19 -8.73 12.76
CA LEU A 387 17.90 -8.44 14.15
C LEU A 387 17.14 -7.11 14.24
N ASP A 388 15.81 -7.19 14.36
CA ASP A 388 14.94 -6.02 14.50
C ASP A 388 14.64 -5.73 15.98
N VAL A 389 13.96 -4.63 16.29
CA VAL A 389 13.62 -4.22 17.66
C VAL A 389 12.15 -3.84 17.83
N THR A 390 11.66 -3.85 19.06
CA THR A 390 10.34 -3.28 19.38
C THR A 390 10.43 -1.74 19.55
N PRO A 391 9.57 -0.93 18.89
CA PRO A 391 9.71 0.54 18.87
C PRO A 391 9.28 1.22 20.17
N LEU A 392 8.52 0.53 21.02
CA LEU A 392 7.89 1.10 22.22
C LEU A 392 8.02 0.13 23.40
N SER A 393 8.19 0.67 24.60
CA SER A 393 8.24 -0.14 25.82
C SER A 393 6.89 -0.82 26.06
N LEU A 394 6.95 -2.04 26.58
CA LEU A 394 5.81 -2.88 26.94
C LEU A 394 5.85 -3.17 28.43
N GLY A 395 4.69 -3.09 29.06
CA GLY A 395 4.58 -3.19 30.50
C GLY A 395 3.17 -3.46 30.98
N VAL A 396 3.01 -3.43 32.30
CA VAL A 396 1.72 -3.62 32.98
C VAL A 396 1.39 -2.44 33.89
N GLU A 397 0.09 -2.18 34.08
CA GLU A 397 -0.36 -1.25 35.11
C GLU A 397 -0.14 -1.88 36.49
N THR A 398 0.41 -1.09 37.39
CA THR A 398 0.66 -1.47 38.78
C THR A 398 -0.08 -0.54 39.74
N LEU A 399 -0.11 -0.91 41.03
CA LEU A 399 -0.79 -0.13 42.06
C LEU A 399 -0.35 1.34 42.03
N GLY A 400 -1.32 2.25 42.00
CA GLY A 400 -1.07 3.70 41.85
C GLY A 400 -1.23 4.23 40.42
N GLY A 401 -1.60 3.37 39.46
CA GLY A 401 -1.87 3.79 38.08
C GLY A 401 -0.59 4.08 37.30
N VAL A 402 0.50 3.39 37.64
CA VAL A 402 1.85 3.57 37.05
C VAL A 402 2.15 2.39 36.14
N MET A 403 2.77 2.67 34.99
CA MET A 403 3.26 1.64 34.07
C MET A 403 4.60 1.09 34.56
N THR A 404 4.67 -0.20 34.85
CA THR A 404 5.94 -0.91 35.08
C THR A 404 6.41 -1.53 33.77
N LYS A 405 7.55 -1.07 33.24
CA LYS A 405 8.12 -1.52 31.97
C LYS A 405 8.83 -2.86 32.16
N ILE A 406 8.43 -3.87 31.38
CA ILE A 406 9.03 -5.22 31.39
C ILE A 406 9.99 -5.38 30.22
N ILE A 407 9.58 -4.93 29.04
CA ILE A 407 10.42 -4.91 27.83
C ILE A 407 10.59 -3.43 27.42
N PRO A 408 11.77 -2.83 27.61
CA PRO A 408 12.04 -1.48 27.13
C PRO A 408 11.98 -1.39 25.59
N ARG A 409 11.68 -0.20 25.05
CA ARG A 409 11.83 0.09 23.61
C ARG A 409 13.25 -0.20 23.14
N ASN A 410 13.39 -0.44 21.84
CA ASN A 410 14.62 -0.85 21.16
C ASN A 410 15.21 -2.18 21.67
N THR A 411 14.44 -3.00 22.41
CA THR A 411 14.85 -4.37 22.71
C THR A 411 14.74 -5.22 21.44
N THR A 412 15.80 -5.96 21.10
CA THR A 412 15.85 -6.89 19.96
C THR A 412 14.73 -7.93 20.04
N ILE A 413 14.11 -8.23 18.89
CA ILE A 413 13.05 -9.23 18.74
C ILE A 413 13.51 -10.37 17.81
N PRO A 414 13.06 -11.62 18.04
CA PRO A 414 12.13 -12.05 19.09
C PRO A 414 12.76 -12.04 20.49
N THR A 415 11.95 -11.79 21.52
CA THR A 415 12.41 -11.77 22.92
C THR A 415 11.32 -12.21 23.89
N LYS A 416 11.74 -12.77 25.02
CA LYS A 416 10.87 -13.19 26.11
C LYS A 416 11.39 -12.67 27.45
N LYS A 417 10.55 -11.99 28.22
CA LYS A 417 10.86 -11.51 29.57
C LYS A 417 9.73 -11.81 30.53
N SER A 418 10.08 -12.12 31.77
CA SER A 418 9.12 -12.42 32.84
C SER A 418 9.43 -11.57 34.06
N GLU A 419 8.38 -11.09 34.71
CA GLU A 419 8.48 -10.37 35.98
C GLU A 419 7.44 -10.90 36.97
N ILE A 420 7.79 -10.92 38.25
CA ILE A 420 6.95 -11.48 39.31
C ILE A 420 6.24 -10.33 40.03
N PHE A 421 4.91 -10.37 39.97
CA PHE A 421 4.01 -9.50 40.71
C PHE A 421 3.32 -10.28 41.83
N SER A 422 2.53 -9.57 42.65
CA SER A 422 1.75 -10.18 43.72
C SER A 422 0.40 -9.48 43.89
N THR A 423 -0.52 -10.07 44.65
CA THR A 423 -1.80 -9.47 45.03
C THR A 423 -1.62 -8.17 45.83
N ALA A 424 -2.52 -7.22 45.59
CA ALA A 424 -2.55 -5.90 46.23
C ALA A 424 -3.41 -5.85 47.51
N ALA A 425 -4.28 -6.85 47.71
CA ALA A 425 -5.17 -6.95 48.87
C ALA A 425 -5.18 -8.35 49.51
N ASP A 426 -5.48 -8.39 50.81
CA ASP A 426 -5.59 -9.65 51.57
C ASP A 426 -6.78 -10.47 51.07
N GLY A 427 -6.58 -11.78 50.89
CA GLY A 427 -7.63 -12.70 50.44
C GLY A 427 -8.02 -12.53 48.96
N GLN A 428 -7.29 -11.73 48.18
CA GLN A 428 -7.54 -11.51 46.76
C GLN A 428 -7.43 -12.82 45.96
N THR A 429 -8.53 -13.22 45.30
CA THR A 429 -8.63 -14.49 44.56
C THR A 429 -8.53 -14.34 43.03
N SER A 430 -8.40 -13.11 42.54
CA SER A 430 -8.14 -12.79 41.13
C SER A 430 -7.17 -11.63 40.98
N VAL A 431 -6.32 -11.66 39.96
CA VAL A 431 -5.43 -10.55 39.58
C VAL A 431 -5.78 -10.09 38.18
N GLU A 432 -6.05 -8.79 38.04
CA GLU A 432 -6.20 -8.13 36.76
C GLU A 432 -4.82 -7.74 36.22
N VAL A 433 -4.54 -8.09 34.97
CA VAL A 433 -3.32 -7.71 34.25
C VAL A 433 -3.74 -6.81 33.10
N HIS A 434 -3.44 -5.52 33.23
CA HIS A 434 -3.65 -4.52 32.19
C HIS A 434 -2.33 -4.26 31.47
N VAL A 435 -2.26 -4.62 30.19
CA VAL A 435 -1.08 -4.56 29.34
C VAL A 435 -1.04 -3.24 28.59
N LEU A 436 0.11 -2.56 28.61
CA LEU A 436 0.30 -1.24 28.00
C LEU A 436 1.53 -1.18 27.09
N GLN A 437 1.48 -0.26 26.14
CA GLN A 437 2.59 0.13 25.29
C GLN A 437 2.80 1.65 25.34
N GLY A 438 4.03 2.08 25.59
CA GLY A 438 4.40 3.49 25.59
C GLY A 438 5.51 3.86 26.57
N GLU A 439 5.87 5.14 26.58
CA GLU A 439 7.00 5.67 27.35
C GLU A 439 6.61 6.53 28.55
N ARG A 440 5.30 6.74 28.77
CA ARG A 440 4.79 7.62 29.83
C ARG A 440 4.78 6.87 31.17
N GLU A 441 4.97 7.59 32.26
CA GLU A 441 4.99 6.99 33.60
C GLU A 441 3.59 6.53 34.05
N LEU A 442 2.55 7.31 33.75
CA LEU A 442 1.18 6.99 34.14
C LEU A 442 0.52 6.06 33.13
N ALA A 443 -0.14 5.00 33.60
CA ALA A 443 -0.78 3.99 32.76
C ALA A 443 -1.81 4.61 31.78
N LYS A 444 -2.62 5.56 32.27
CA LYS A 444 -3.64 6.28 31.47
C LYS A 444 -3.09 7.07 30.27
N ASP A 445 -1.81 7.42 30.28
CA ASP A 445 -1.16 8.21 29.24
C ASP A 445 -0.50 7.32 28.16
N ASN A 446 -0.54 6.00 28.35
CA ASN A 446 0.00 5.01 27.42
C ASN A 446 -1.13 4.30 26.67
N LYS A 447 -0.77 3.61 25.58
CA LYS A 447 -1.72 2.82 24.82
C LYS A 447 -2.05 1.54 25.59
N SER A 448 -3.32 1.39 25.97
CA SER A 448 -3.84 0.09 26.44
C SER A 448 -3.87 -0.90 25.28
N LEU A 449 -3.25 -2.06 25.48
CA LEU A 449 -3.26 -3.19 24.53
C LEU A 449 -4.32 -4.23 24.89
N GLY A 450 -4.73 -4.28 26.16
CA GLY A 450 -5.78 -5.16 26.63
C GLY A 450 -5.66 -5.50 28.11
N THR A 451 -6.73 -6.08 28.66
CA THR A 451 -6.81 -6.45 30.07
C THR A 451 -7.37 -7.87 30.20
N PHE A 452 -6.80 -8.65 31.11
CA PHE A 452 -7.30 -10.00 31.41
C PHE A 452 -7.16 -10.34 32.89
N HIS A 453 -7.99 -11.29 33.35
CA HIS A 453 -8.06 -11.68 34.75
C HIS A 453 -7.51 -13.10 34.95
N LEU A 454 -6.50 -13.25 35.80
CA LEU A 454 -6.08 -14.53 36.34
C LEU A 454 -6.95 -14.84 37.57
N MET A 455 -7.88 -15.78 37.43
CA MET A 455 -8.79 -16.18 38.51
C MET A 455 -8.34 -17.44 39.25
N GLY A 456 -8.84 -17.60 40.47
CA GLY A 456 -8.67 -18.83 41.25
C GLY A 456 -7.36 -18.90 42.02
N ILE A 457 -6.84 -17.74 42.41
CA ILE A 457 -5.74 -17.58 43.35
C ILE A 457 -6.26 -17.94 44.75
N PRO A 458 -5.57 -18.81 45.52
CA PRO A 458 -5.98 -19.13 46.89
C PRO A 458 -5.95 -17.89 47.79
N PRO A 459 -6.92 -17.70 48.70
CA PRO A 459 -6.89 -16.61 49.67
C PRO A 459 -5.60 -16.65 50.50
N ALA A 460 -4.81 -15.60 50.41
CA ALA A 460 -3.57 -15.42 51.15
C ALA A 460 -3.39 -13.93 51.53
N PRO A 461 -2.54 -13.60 52.51
CA PRO A 461 -2.16 -12.21 52.74
C PRO A 461 -1.62 -11.55 51.48
N ARG A 462 -1.83 -10.24 51.32
CA ARG A 462 -1.25 -9.46 50.23
C ARG A 462 0.27 -9.65 50.17
N GLY A 463 0.85 -9.65 48.98
CA GLY A 463 2.29 -9.87 48.81
C GLY A 463 2.74 -11.33 48.82
N VAL A 464 1.86 -12.30 49.13
CA VAL A 464 2.23 -13.73 49.19
C VAL A 464 2.08 -14.45 47.85
N PRO A 465 0.95 -14.35 47.11
CA PRO A 465 0.82 -15.02 45.81
C PRO A 465 1.85 -14.51 44.80
N GLN A 466 2.59 -15.41 44.16
CA GLN A 466 3.60 -15.05 43.15
C GLN A 466 3.02 -15.20 41.75
N ILE A 467 2.68 -14.07 41.13
CA ILE A 467 2.11 -14.01 39.80
C ILE A 467 3.21 -13.65 38.81
N GLU A 468 3.71 -14.65 38.10
CA GLU A 468 4.69 -14.45 37.02
C GLU A 468 3.97 -13.99 35.76
N VAL A 469 4.25 -12.77 35.32
CA VAL A 469 3.74 -12.22 34.05
C VAL A 469 4.87 -12.26 33.03
N THR A 470 4.63 -12.99 31.94
CA THR A 470 5.59 -13.23 30.87
C THR A 470 5.13 -12.54 29.58
N PHE A 471 6.00 -11.71 29.04
CA PHE A 471 5.87 -11.04 27.74
C PHE A 471 6.73 -11.78 26.73
N ASP A 472 6.13 -12.18 25.62
CA ASP A 472 6.77 -12.89 24.51
C ASP A 472 6.46 -12.14 23.21
N ILE A 473 7.49 -11.64 22.54
CA ILE A 473 7.37 -10.92 21.27
C ILE A 473 8.01 -11.74 20.17
N ASP A 474 7.24 -12.04 19.12
CA ASP A 474 7.71 -12.83 17.99
C ASP A 474 8.52 -11.99 16.97
N ALA A 475 9.00 -12.65 15.91
CA ALA A 475 9.77 -12.00 14.84
C ALA A 475 8.97 -11.03 13.96
N ASN A 476 7.64 -10.98 14.10
CA ASN A 476 6.75 -9.99 13.46
C ASN A 476 6.48 -8.78 14.38
N GLY A 477 6.99 -8.81 15.62
CA GLY A 477 6.70 -7.81 16.63
C GLY A 477 5.33 -8.00 17.30
N ILE A 478 4.72 -9.19 17.22
CA ILE A 478 3.41 -9.48 17.81
C ILE A 478 3.59 -9.95 19.25
N LEU A 479 2.86 -9.34 20.18
CA LEU A 479 2.95 -9.61 21.61
C LEU A 479 1.99 -10.72 22.09
N SER A 480 2.50 -11.63 22.90
CA SER A 480 1.74 -12.55 23.76
C SER A 480 2.09 -12.33 25.22
N VAL A 481 1.07 -12.18 26.08
CA VAL A 481 1.25 -12.00 27.52
C VAL A 481 0.58 -13.15 28.29
N THR A 482 1.34 -13.81 29.16
CA THR A 482 0.85 -14.90 30.00
C THR A 482 1.07 -14.57 31.46
N ALA A 483 0.03 -14.65 32.29
CA ALA A 483 0.13 -14.58 33.74
C ALA A 483 -0.03 -15.98 34.34
N ARG A 484 0.90 -16.38 35.20
CA ARG A 484 0.91 -17.67 35.88
C ARG A 484 1.10 -17.50 37.37
N ASP A 485 0.20 -18.07 38.17
CA ASP A 485 0.44 -18.22 39.60
C ASP A 485 1.43 -19.39 39.81
N ARG A 486 2.60 -19.10 40.37
CA ARG A 486 3.64 -20.10 40.61
C ARG A 486 3.25 -21.11 41.69
N GLY A 487 2.35 -20.76 42.60
CA GLY A 487 1.90 -21.64 43.68
C GLY A 487 0.93 -22.71 43.19
N THR A 488 -0.10 -22.31 42.44
CA THR A 488 -1.12 -23.26 41.93
C THR A 488 -0.82 -23.79 40.53
N GLY A 489 0.09 -23.14 39.79
CA GLY A 489 0.36 -23.45 38.39
C GLY A 489 -0.74 -22.97 37.44
N LYS A 490 -1.83 -22.37 37.94
CA LYS A 490 -2.89 -21.79 37.09
C LYS A 490 -2.31 -20.67 36.26
N GLN A 491 -2.73 -20.62 35.00
CA GLN A 491 -2.32 -19.57 34.08
C GLN A 491 -3.53 -19.04 33.31
N GLN A 492 -3.42 -17.79 32.91
CA GLN A 492 -4.27 -17.15 31.95
C GLN A 492 -3.38 -16.37 31.00
N SER A 493 -3.72 -16.33 29.72
CA SER A 493 -2.96 -15.60 28.73
C SER A 493 -3.87 -14.76 27.87
N ILE A 494 -3.35 -13.63 27.42
CA ILE A 494 -3.88 -12.89 26.30
C ILE A 494 -2.82 -12.93 25.19
N SER A 495 -3.22 -13.38 24.01
CA SER A 495 -2.45 -13.12 22.81
C SER A 495 -2.96 -11.80 22.24
N ILE A 496 -2.09 -10.80 22.13
CA ILE A 496 -2.46 -9.49 21.57
C ILE A 496 -2.67 -9.61 20.03
N THR A 497 -2.59 -10.82 19.46
CA THR A 497 -3.26 -11.15 18.19
C THR A 497 -4.77 -10.81 18.16
N GLY A 498 -5.41 -10.61 19.31
CA GLY A 498 -6.80 -10.15 19.45
C GLY A 498 -7.00 -8.63 19.47
N ALA A 499 -5.93 -7.83 19.32
CA ALA A 499 -6.00 -6.36 19.22
C ALA A 499 -6.40 -5.86 17.82
N SER A 500 -6.72 -6.79 16.90
CA SER A 500 -7.39 -6.44 15.66
C SER A 500 -8.68 -5.69 15.97
N THR A 501 -8.91 -4.61 15.23
CA THR A 501 -10.20 -3.91 15.19
C THR A 501 -11.32 -4.84 14.68
N LEU A 502 -10.95 -5.96 14.03
CA LEU A 502 -11.85 -6.94 13.45
C LEU A 502 -11.82 -8.26 14.22
N PRO A 503 -12.97 -8.78 14.67
CA PRO A 503 -13.03 -10.10 15.25
C PRO A 503 -12.78 -11.18 14.18
N LYS A 504 -12.21 -12.32 14.58
CA LYS A 504 -11.77 -13.40 13.67
C LYS A 504 -12.87 -13.89 12.72
N ASN A 505 -14.11 -13.98 13.19
CA ASN A 505 -15.27 -14.33 12.38
C ASN A 505 -15.58 -13.29 11.30
N GLU A 506 -15.34 -12.01 11.55
CA GLU A 506 -15.47 -10.93 10.57
C GLU A 506 -14.36 -11.03 9.51
N VAL A 507 -13.12 -11.32 9.91
CA VAL A 507 -12.01 -11.58 8.96
C VAL A 507 -12.35 -12.80 8.08
N GLU A 508 -12.80 -13.91 8.64
CA GLU A 508 -13.19 -15.10 7.87
C GLU A 508 -14.40 -14.87 6.96
N ARG A 509 -15.34 -13.99 7.36
CA ARG A 509 -16.43 -13.54 6.50
C ARG A 509 -15.87 -12.69 5.36
N MET A 510 -15.01 -11.73 5.65
CA MET A 510 -14.38 -10.86 4.65
C MET A 510 -13.53 -11.65 3.66
N VAL A 511 -12.83 -12.72 4.09
CA VAL A 511 -12.12 -13.65 3.19
C VAL A 511 -13.10 -14.35 2.25
N ARG A 512 -14.25 -14.81 2.74
CA ARG A 512 -15.29 -15.44 1.90
C ARG A 512 -15.92 -14.44 0.92
N ASP A 513 -16.27 -13.25 1.40
CA ASP A 513 -16.82 -12.16 0.57
C ASP A 513 -15.78 -11.73 -0.49
N ALA A 514 -14.50 -11.67 -0.10
CA ALA A 514 -13.39 -11.45 -0.99
C ALA A 514 -13.31 -12.49 -2.10
N GLU A 515 -13.40 -13.78 -1.78
CA GLU A 515 -13.37 -14.87 -2.75
C GLU A 515 -14.58 -14.83 -3.69
N SER A 516 -15.78 -14.54 -3.17
CA SER A 516 -16.98 -14.43 -4.02
C SER A 516 -16.89 -13.25 -4.98
N HIS A 517 -16.41 -12.09 -4.51
CA HIS A 517 -16.21 -10.93 -5.38
C HIS A 517 -15.10 -11.16 -6.40
N ALA A 518 -14.05 -11.92 -6.08
CA ALA A 518 -13.01 -12.26 -7.07
C ALA A 518 -13.58 -13.05 -8.26
N ALA A 519 -14.57 -13.91 -8.03
CA ALA A 519 -15.26 -14.64 -9.10
C ALA A 519 -16.14 -13.69 -9.95
N GLU A 520 -16.84 -12.75 -9.30
CA GLU A 520 -17.63 -11.71 -9.98
C GLU A 520 -16.74 -10.78 -10.82
N ASP A 521 -15.63 -10.31 -10.26
CA ASP A 521 -14.65 -9.46 -10.95
C ASP A 521 -14.05 -10.18 -12.17
N ARG A 522 -13.73 -11.47 -12.03
CA ARG A 522 -13.24 -12.29 -13.15
C ARG A 522 -14.29 -12.40 -14.25
N LYS A 523 -15.54 -12.70 -13.89
CA LYS A 523 -16.66 -12.77 -14.85
C LYS A 523 -16.86 -11.43 -15.56
N ARG A 524 -16.81 -10.33 -14.82
CA ARG A 524 -16.97 -8.98 -15.36
C ARG A 524 -15.82 -8.58 -16.28
N ARG A 525 -14.59 -8.99 -15.94
CA ARG A 525 -13.44 -8.83 -16.82
C ARG A 525 -13.59 -9.63 -18.12
N GLU A 526 -14.00 -10.90 -18.05
CA GLU A 526 -14.26 -11.71 -19.24
C GLU A 526 -15.34 -11.09 -20.14
N GLN A 527 -16.36 -10.48 -19.55
CA GLN A 527 -17.40 -9.72 -20.26
C GLN A 527 -16.81 -8.51 -21.00
N ILE A 528 -15.97 -7.72 -20.33
CA ILE A 528 -15.28 -6.57 -20.94
C ILE A 528 -14.34 -7.02 -22.07
N ASP A 529 -13.54 -8.07 -21.84
CA ASP A 529 -12.61 -8.62 -22.84
C ASP A 529 -13.37 -9.15 -24.07
N THR A 530 -14.50 -9.83 -23.84
CA THR A 530 -15.40 -10.29 -24.91
C THR A 530 -15.94 -9.11 -25.73
N LYS A 531 -16.37 -8.04 -25.05
CA LYS A 531 -16.89 -6.83 -25.71
C LYS A 531 -15.81 -6.12 -26.54
N ASN A 532 -14.61 -5.98 -25.99
CA ASN A 532 -13.47 -5.37 -26.69
C ASN A 532 -13.03 -6.20 -27.90
N LEU A 533 -13.00 -7.53 -27.77
CA LEU A 533 -12.67 -8.43 -28.88
C LEU A 533 -13.71 -8.32 -30.00
N ALA A 534 -15.00 -8.33 -29.64
CA ALA A 534 -16.10 -8.16 -30.58
C ALA A 534 -16.04 -6.81 -31.32
N ASP A 535 -15.77 -5.72 -30.58
CA ASP A 535 -15.66 -4.37 -31.15
C ASP A 535 -14.48 -4.26 -32.12
N SER A 536 -13.33 -4.81 -31.73
CA SER A 536 -12.13 -4.88 -32.57
C SER A 536 -12.35 -5.71 -33.83
N ALA A 537 -13.00 -6.88 -33.70
CA ALA A 537 -13.32 -7.73 -34.83
C ALA A 537 -14.28 -7.05 -35.82
N ALA A 538 -15.31 -6.37 -35.32
CA ALA A 538 -16.23 -5.58 -36.15
C ALA A 538 -15.47 -4.48 -36.93
N TYR A 539 -14.62 -3.73 -36.24
CA TYR A 539 -13.81 -2.69 -36.88
C TYR A 539 -12.84 -3.24 -37.93
N GLN A 540 -12.15 -4.34 -37.64
CA GLN A 540 -11.23 -4.99 -38.59
C GLN A 540 -11.97 -5.48 -39.83
N ALA A 541 -13.16 -6.06 -39.68
CA ALA A 541 -14.02 -6.48 -40.78
C ALA A 541 -14.42 -5.29 -41.66
N GLU A 542 -14.90 -4.19 -41.06
CA GLU A 542 -15.27 -2.95 -41.74
C GLU A 542 -14.08 -2.35 -42.52
N LYS A 543 -12.88 -2.40 -41.93
CA LYS A 543 -11.65 -1.93 -42.58
C LYS A 543 -11.26 -2.82 -43.74
N GLN A 544 -11.23 -4.14 -43.57
CA GLN A 544 -10.89 -5.09 -44.64
C GLN A 544 -11.85 -4.98 -45.82
N LEU A 545 -13.16 -4.86 -45.58
CA LEU A 545 -14.13 -4.63 -46.66
C LEU A 545 -13.84 -3.35 -47.43
N ARG A 546 -13.39 -2.29 -46.74
CA ARG A 546 -13.06 -1.00 -47.36
C ARG A 546 -11.77 -1.09 -48.19
N ASP A 547 -10.76 -1.76 -47.65
CA ASP A 547 -9.44 -1.91 -48.30
C ASP A 547 -9.51 -2.85 -49.52
N LEU A 548 -10.34 -3.90 -49.44
CA LEU A 548 -10.51 -4.86 -50.53
C LEU A 548 -11.48 -4.37 -51.63
N GLY A 549 -12.39 -3.44 -51.29
CA GLY A 549 -13.26 -2.77 -52.26
C GLY A 549 -14.00 -3.74 -53.18
N ASP A 550 -13.83 -3.57 -54.49
CA ASP A 550 -14.50 -4.37 -55.53
C ASP A 550 -13.91 -5.79 -55.71
N ARG A 551 -12.83 -6.12 -54.98
CA ARG A 551 -12.22 -7.47 -55.03
C ARG A 551 -12.99 -8.48 -54.19
N VAL A 552 -13.94 -8.05 -53.36
CA VAL A 552 -14.83 -8.91 -52.58
C VAL A 552 -16.11 -9.12 -53.38
N SER A 553 -16.61 -10.36 -53.45
CA SER A 553 -17.89 -10.64 -54.10
C SER A 553 -19.03 -9.90 -53.40
N THR A 554 -20.05 -9.45 -54.14
CA THR A 554 -21.21 -8.76 -53.57
C THR A 554 -21.92 -9.61 -52.51
N ALA A 555 -21.95 -10.94 -52.72
CA ALA A 555 -22.53 -11.90 -51.78
C ALA A 555 -21.74 -11.97 -50.47
N ASP A 556 -20.41 -12.03 -50.53
CA ASP A 556 -19.57 -12.06 -49.33
C ASP A 556 -19.60 -10.72 -48.59
N LYS A 557 -19.60 -9.60 -49.34
CA LYS A 557 -19.70 -8.25 -48.78
C LYS A 557 -20.98 -8.09 -47.93
N SER A 558 -22.14 -8.46 -48.47
CA SER A 558 -23.40 -8.40 -47.71
C SER A 558 -23.42 -9.32 -46.50
N ARG A 559 -22.77 -10.49 -46.55
CA ARG A 559 -22.67 -11.40 -45.40
C ARG A 559 -21.82 -10.83 -44.28
N VAL A 560 -20.65 -10.25 -44.61
CA VAL A 560 -19.77 -9.61 -43.62
C VAL A 560 -20.46 -8.39 -43.00
N GLU A 561 -21.08 -7.51 -43.81
CA GLU A 561 -21.83 -6.36 -43.31
C GLU A 561 -22.98 -6.76 -42.38
N GLY A 562 -23.69 -7.86 -42.70
CA GLY A 562 -24.74 -8.43 -41.85
C GLY A 562 -24.19 -8.90 -40.49
N LEU A 563 -23.12 -9.69 -40.48
CA LEU A 563 -22.50 -10.16 -39.24
C LEU A 563 -21.93 -9.02 -38.40
N VAL A 564 -21.33 -8.00 -39.03
CA VAL A 564 -20.87 -6.80 -38.33
C VAL A 564 -22.03 -6.07 -37.66
N LYS A 565 -23.15 -5.90 -38.36
CA LYS A 565 -24.35 -5.26 -37.81
C LYS A 565 -24.89 -6.05 -36.61
N ASP A 566 -25.04 -7.36 -36.76
CA ASP A 566 -25.53 -8.23 -35.69
C ASP A 566 -24.58 -8.24 -34.48
N LEU A 567 -23.27 -8.20 -34.73
CA LEU A 567 -22.25 -8.13 -33.68
C LEU A 567 -22.31 -6.79 -32.93
N ARG A 568 -22.47 -5.67 -33.64
CA ARG A 568 -22.69 -4.34 -33.05
C ARG A 568 -23.98 -4.29 -32.23
N GLU A 569 -25.04 -4.94 -32.71
CA GLU A 569 -26.30 -5.04 -31.95
C GLU A 569 -26.12 -5.89 -30.68
N ALA A 570 -25.42 -7.02 -30.76
CA ALA A 570 -25.08 -7.84 -29.59
C ALA A 570 -24.24 -7.06 -28.56
N ILE A 571 -23.27 -6.25 -29.01
CA ILE A 571 -22.48 -5.34 -28.16
C ILE A 571 -23.38 -4.35 -27.42
N ASN A 572 -24.32 -3.72 -28.12
CA ASN A 572 -25.24 -2.73 -27.54
C ASN A 572 -26.23 -3.36 -26.55
N GLN A 573 -26.61 -4.62 -26.77
CA GLN A 573 -27.52 -5.38 -25.89
C GLN A 573 -26.79 -6.11 -24.74
N GLU A 574 -25.46 -6.01 -24.67
CA GLU A 574 -24.62 -6.73 -23.70
C GLU A 574 -24.83 -8.26 -23.71
N ASN A 575 -25.09 -8.84 -24.89
CA ASN A 575 -25.30 -10.28 -25.05
C ASN A 575 -23.98 -11.01 -25.32
N TYR A 576 -23.26 -11.38 -24.25
CA TYR A 576 -21.90 -11.93 -24.33
C TYR A 576 -21.79 -13.28 -25.06
N ASP A 577 -22.80 -14.15 -24.95
CA ASP A 577 -22.80 -15.44 -25.66
C ASP A 577 -22.92 -15.23 -27.17
N ARG A 578 -23.81 -14.31 -27.58
CA ARG A 578 -23.98 -13.94 -28.98
C ARG A 578 -22.77 -13.18 -29.51
N MET A 579 -22.09 -12.36 -28.70
CA MET A 579 -20.82 -11.73 -29.08
C MET A 579 -19.75 -12.78 -29.40
N LYS A 580 -19.59 -13.80 -28.56
CA LYS A 580 -18.60 -14.87 -28.78
C LYS A 580 -18.90 -15.66 -30.06
N SER A 581 -20.16 -16.04 -30.29
CA SER A 581 -20.53 -16.79 -31.51
C SER A 581 -20.30 -15.95 -32.77
N LEU A 582 -20.83 -14.73 -32.81
CA LEU A 582 -20.73 -13.83 -33.96
C LEU A 582 -19.29 -13.41 -34.25
N THR A 583 -18.45 -13.22 -33.22
CA THR A 583 -17.02 -12.92 -33.41
C THR A 583 -16.31 -14.07 -34.12
N ASN A 584 -16.57 -15.31 -33.70
CA ASN A 584 -15.99 -16.50 -34.35
C ASN A 584 -16.50 -16.66 -35.78
N GLU A 585 -17.80 -16.49 -36.01
CA GLU A 585 -18.41 -16.55 -37.36
C GLU A 585 -17.83 -15.49 -38.30
N LEU A 586 -17.68 -14.26 -37.80
CA LEU A 586 -17.10 -13.14 -38.55
C LEU A 586 -15.63 -13.42 -38.91
N GLN A 587 -14.83 -13.91 -37.96
CA GLN A 587 -13.43 -14.27 -38.22
C GLN A 587 -13.30 -15.39 -39.26
N GLN A 588 -14.11 -16.44 -39.16
CA GLN A 588 -14.12 -17.52 -40.15
C GLN A 588 -14.51 -17.02 -41.55
N LEU A 589 -15.52 -16.15 -41.64
CA LEU A 589 -15.93 -15.56 -42.91
C LEU A 589 -14.83 -14.69 -43.51
N LEU A 590 -14.16 -13.86 -42.70
CA LEU A 590 -13.04 -13.03 -43.18
C LEU A 590 -11.87 -13.88 -43.69
N MET A 591 -11.55 -15.01 -43.04
CA MET A 591 -10.56 -15.96 -43.53
C MET A 591 -10.98 -16.55 -44.89
N GLN A 592 -12.25 -16.94 -45.03
CA GLN A 592 -12.79 -17.47 -46.29
C GLN A 592 -12.71 -16.43 -47.42
N VAL A 593 -13.12 -15.19 -47.16
CA VAL A 593 -13.01 -14.08 -48.13
C VAL A 593 -11.56 -13.83 -48.53
N GLY A 594 -10.64 -13.79 -47.56
CA GLY A 594 -9.21 -13.66 -47.83
C GLY A 594 -8.65 -14.78 -48.71
N SER A 595 -9.06 -16.03 -48.45
CA SER A 595 -8.64 -17.19 -49.23
C SER A 595 -9.18 -17.16 -50.68
N ASN A 596 -10.43 -16.73 -50.88
CA ASN A 596 -11.03 -16.60 -52.21
C ASN A 596 -10.32 -15.53 -53.05
N ILE A 597 -9.93 -14.42 -52.42
CA ILE A 597 -9.19 -13.33 -53.09
C ILE A 597 -7.77 -13.77 -53.45
N TYR A 598 -7.09 -14.53 -52.57
CA TYR A 598 -5.77 -15.11 -52.87
C TYR A 598 -5.84 -16.16 -53.98
N ALA A 599 -6.88 -17.01 -53.99
CA ALA A 599 -7.11 -17.98 -55.06
C ALA A 599 -7.40 -17.29 -56.41
N GLN A 600 -8.12 -16.16 -56.41
CA GLN A 600 -8.32 -15.32 -57.59
C GLN A 600 -7.05 -14.58 -58.03
N ALA A 601 -6.18 -14.17 -57.11
CA ALA A 601 -4.89 -13.55 -57.44
C ALA A 601 -3.87 -14.56 -57.97
N GLY A 602 -3.83 -15.79 -57.43
CA GLY A 602 -2.95 -16.87 -57.89
C GLY A 602 -3.36 -17.50 -59.22
N SER A 603 -4.63 -17.32 -59.64
CA SER A 603 -5.10 -17.70 -60.97
C SER A 603 -4.91 -16.60 -62.04
N ALA A 604 -4.47 -15.40 -61.65
CA ALA A 604 -4.18 -14.29 -62.58
C ALA A 604 -2.72 -14.24 -63.07
N THR A 605 -1.83 -15.12 -62.58
CA THR A 605 -0.41 -15.21 -63.02
C THR A 605 -0.06 -16.46 -63.82
N GLY A 606 -1.05 -17.27 -64.22
CA GLY A 606 -0.85 -18.46 -65.05
C GLY A 606 -1.13 -18.22 -66.53
N GLY A 607 -0.28 -17.46 -67.22
CA GLY A 607 -0.47 -17.23 -68.66
C GLY A 607 0.60 -16.37 -69.33
N THR A 608 1.82 -16.88 -69.47
CA THR A 608 2.68 -16.64 -70.65
C THR A 608 3.90 -17.56 -70.59
N ALA A 609 3.99 -18.48 -71.55
CA ALA A 609 5.17 -19.28 -71.80
C ALA A 609 6.12 -18.54 -72.76
N GLY A 610 7.43 -18.57 -72.48
CA GLY A 610 8.49 -18.43 -73.47
C GLY A 610 9.64 -17.49 -73.08
N GLY A 611 10.76 -18.06 -72.61
CA GLY A 611 12.05 -17.36 -72.54
C GLY A 611 13.03 -17.96 -71.54
N ASN A 612 13.92 -18.82 -72.03
CA ASN A 612 15.14 -19.30 -71.35
C ASN A 612 15.95 -18.12 -70.79
N ASP A 613 16.34 -18.19 -69.51
CA ASP A 613 17.74 -18.04 -69.11
C ASP A 613 17.96 -18.54 -67.68
N VAL A 614 18.81 -19.56 -67.58
CA VAL A 614 19.33 -20.15 -66.36
C VAL A 614 20.56 -19.34 -65.93
N ILE A 615 20.56 -18.79 -64.72
CA ILE A 615 21.78 -18.40 -64.02
C ILE A 615 21.68 -18.90 -62.58
N ASP A 616 22.48 -19.93 -62.29
CA ASP A 616 22.88 -20.39 -60.96
C ASP A 616 23.65 -19.31 -60.20
N ALA A 617 23.40 -19.19 -58.89
CA ALA A 617 24.45 -18.89 -57.89
C ALA A 617 23.93 -19.03 -56.45
N ASP A 618 24.30 -20.17 -55.85
CA ASP A 618 24.98 -20.33 -54.56
C ASP A 618 24.41 -19.79 -53.24
N PHE A 619 23.97 -20.81 -52.49
CA PHE A 619 23.98 -20.98 -51.04
C PHE A 619 25.30 -20.57 -50.38
N VAL A 620 25.27 -19.72 -49.34
CA VAL A 620 26.30 -19.67 -48.29
C VAL A 620 25.67 -19.39 -46.92
N GLU A 621 25.54 -20.46 -46.13
CA GLU A 621 25.53 -20.45 -44.67
C GLU A 621 26.99 -20.49 -44.17
N ASN A 622 27.35 -19.66 -43.20
CA ASN A 622 28.47 -19.79 -42.23
C ASN A 622 28.47 -18.50 -41.39
N LYS A 623 28.55 -18.48 -40.06
CA LYS A 623 28.86 -19.48 -39.03
C LYS A 623 28.34 -18.97 -37.69
#